data_AF-A0A2D5H6N1-F1
#
_entry.id   AF-A0A2D5H6N1-F1
#
_cell.length_a   1.000
_cell.length_b   1.000
_cell.length_c   1.000
_cell.angle_alpha   90.00
_cell.angle_beta   90.00
_cell.angle_gamma   90.00
#
_symmetry.space_group_name_H-M   'P 1'
#
loop_
_entity.id
_entity.type
_entity.pdbx_description
1 polymer ?
#
loop_
_entity_poly.entity_id
_entity_poly.type
_entity_poly.pdbx_seq_one_letter_code
_entity_poly.pdbx_strand_id
1 'polypeptide(L)'
;MSKLILRSFQSPGDILMLTAAVRDLHAAYPGQFTTDVRTSADDLWLNNPRISRLNEHEADVSVIDMHYPLIHQSDQRPYHFLHGYVQYLEQQLGLSIPVTRFQGDLHLSNDEKESPLPWSEIKSPYWIVMAGGKFDFTAKWWNPEYYQEVVNHFEGRLQFVQCGQADHWHPPLNNVVNLIGKTDIRQFLKLIYHADGILS
;
A
#
# COMPACT_ATOMS: atom_id res chain seq x y z
N MET A 1 5.20 21.47 19.84
CA MET A 1 4.62 20.48 18.91
C MET A 1 5.33 20.68 17.59
N SER A 2 6.08 19.69 17.12
CA SER A 2 6.89 19.80 15.90
C SER A 2 6.02 19.46 14.69
N LYS A 3 6.07 20.29 13.64
CA LYS A 3 5.33 20.07 12.41
C LYS A 3 6.23 19.45 11.35
N LEU A 4 5.85 18.29 10.83
CA LEU A 4 6.64 17.51 9.87
C LEU A 4 5.84 17.24 8.59
N ILE A 5 6.46 17.46 7.43
CA ILE A 5 5.98 16.94 6.15
C ILE A 5 6.93 15.83 5.71
N LEU A 6 6.42 14.60 5.60
CA LEU A 6 7.22 13.45 5.14
C LEU A 6 6.97 13.20 3.64
N ARG A 7 8.02 13.27 2.82
CA ARG A 7 7.91 13.11 1.37
C ARG A 7 8.48 11.78 0.91
N SER A 8 7.76 11.06 0.04
CA SER A 8 8.32 9.89 -0.65
C SER A 8 7.53 9.57 -1.92
N PHE A 9 8.23 9.47 -3.05
CA PHE A 9 7.61 9.25 -4.36
C PHE A 9 7.88 7.85 -4.92
N GLN A 10 7.97 6.87 -4.02
CA GLN A 10 8.28 5.47 -4.34
C GLN A 10 7.03 4.69 -4.75
N SER A 11 7.09 3.36 -4.85
CA SER A 11 5.91 2.58 -5.27
C SER A 11 4.85 2.52 -4.16
N PRO A 12 3.57 2.26 -4.47
CA PRO A 12 2.51 2.17 -3.46
C PRO A 12 2.80 1.18 -2.32
N GLY A 13 3.49 0.07 -2.60
CA GLY A 13 3.92 -0.88 -1.58
C GLY A 13 4.95 -0.32 -0.59
N ASP A 14 5.83 0.57 -1.07
CA ASP A 14 6.78 1.28 -0.21
C ASP A 14 6.05 2.34 0.63
N ILE A 15 5.17 3.13 0.02
CA ILE A 15 4.37 4.14 0.73
C ILE A 15 3.49 3.50 1.81
N LEU A 16 2.98 2.28 1.58
CA LEU A 16 2.29 1.52 2.62
C LEU A 16 3.17 1.28 3.86
N MET A 17 4.48 1.05 3.70
CA MET A 17 5.38 0.93 4.86
C MET A 17 5.60 2.28 5.55
N LEU A 18 5.61 3.39 4.83
CA LEU A 18 5.69 4.73 5.42
C LEU A 18 4.50 5.03 6.36
N THR A 19 3.31 4.51 6.05
CA THR A 19 2.14 4.64 6.96
C THR A 19 2.39 4.03 8.34
N ALA A 20 3.16 2.95 8.43
CA ALA A 20 3.55 2.35 9.71
C ALA A 20 4.50 3.25 10.49
N ALA A 21 5.42 3.94 9.81
CA ALA A 21 6.33 4.88 10.46
C ALA A 21 5.60 6.07 11.08
N VAL A 22 4.60 6.63 10.38
CA VAL A 22 3.75 7.70 10.94
C VAL A 22 2.94 7.18 12.12
N ARG A 23 2.32 6.00 11.99
CA ARG A 23 1.58 5.38 13.10
C ARG A 23 2.45 5.25 14.35
N ASP A 24 3.64 4.69 14.20
CA ASP A 24 4.51 4.35 15.32
C ASP A 24 5.19 5.59 15.91
N LEU A 25 5.47 6.64 15.12
CA LEU A 25 5.89 7.95 15.63
C LEU A 25 4.85 8.52 16.61
N HIS A 26 3.58 8.53 16.20
CA HIS A 26 2.49 9.06 17.04
C HIS A 26 2.18 8.17 18.24
N ALA A 27 2.44 6.87 18.15
CA ALA A 27 2.31 5.95 19.28
C ALA A 27 3.43 6.17 20.31
N ALA A 28 4.67 6.36 19.85
CA ALA A 28 5.83 6.57 20.72
C ALA A 28 5.86 7.98 21.35
N TYR A 29 5.35 8.99 20.63
CA TYR A 29 5.38 10.40 21.06
C TYR A 29 4.02 11.10 20.93
N PRO A 30 3.01 10.69 21.74
CA PRO A 30 1.66 11.23 21.65
C PRO A 30 1.62 12.76 21.81
N GLY A 31 0.98 13.45 20.86
CA GLY A 31 0.79 14.91 20.90
C GLY A 31 2.05 15.75 20.68
N GLN A 32 3.21 15.14 20.41
CA GLN A 32 4.45 15.89 20.19
C GLN A 32 4.61 16.34 18.73
N PHE A 33 3.97 15.64 17.79
CA PHE A 33 4.09 15.86 16.36
C PHE A 33 2.75 16.15 15.68
N THR A 34 2.78 17.07 14.72
CA THR A 34 1.74 17.21 13.69
C THR A 34 2.37 16.78 12.36
N THR A 35 1.79 15.78 11.71
CA THR A 35 2.38 15.20 10.48
C THR A 35 1.49 15.40 9.27
N ASP A 36 2.10 15.78 8.16
CA ASP A 36 1.55 15.73 6.80
C ASP A 36 2.47 14.86 5.91
N VAL A 37 2.01 14.54 4.70
CA VAL A 37 2.73 13.72 3.74
C VAL A 37 2.62 14.26 2.32
N ARG A 38 3.64 14.01 1.49
CA ARG A 38 3.58 14.17 0.02
C ARG A 38 4.06 12.89 -0.62
N THR A 39 3.17 12.16 -1.29
CA THR A 39 3.51 10.84 -1.82
C THR A 39 3.01 10.61 -3.23
N SER A 40 3.60 9.62 -3.91
CA SER A 40 3.11 9.09 -5.19
C SER A 40 1.80 8.29 -5.05
N ALA A 41 1.38 7.97 -3.82
CA ALA A 41 0.21 7.16 -3.50
C ALA A 41 -0.62 7.84 -2.40
N ASP A 42 -0.97 9.11 -2.61
CA ASP A 42 -1.63 9.96 -1.61
C ASP A 42 -2.95 9.38 -1.07
N ASP A 43 -3.68 8.64 -1.90
CA ASP A 43 -4.93 7.98 -1.54
C ASP A 43 -4.79 6.93 -0.41
N LEU A 44 -3.58 6.40 -0.18
CA LEU A 44 -3.33 5.50 0.96
C LEU A 44 -3.51 6.21 2.31
N TRP A 45 -3.40 7.54 2.34
CA TRP A 45 -3.50 8.36 3.55
C TRP A 45 -4.91 8.89 3.83
N LEU A 46 -5.86 8.70 2.90
CA LEU A 46 -7.25 9.10 3.12
C LEU A 46 -7.81 8.43 4.37
N ASN A 47 -8.54 9.23 5.16
CA ASN A 47 -9.10 8.87 6.46
C ASN A 47 -8.08 8.53 7.57
N ASN A 48 -6.77 8.74 7.36
CA ASN A 48 -5.79 8.50 8.40
C ASN A 48 -5.87 9.59 9.49
N PRO A 49 -6.21 9.24 10.76
CA PRO A 49 -6.44 10.22 11.81
C PRO A 49 -5.17 10.93 12.30
N ARG A 50 -3.99 10.49 11.84
CA ARG A 50 -2.68 11.06 12.21
C ARG A 50 -2.18 12.09 11.20
N ILE A 51 -2.89 12.28 10.09
CA ILE A 51 -2.50 13.22 9.05
C ILE A 51 -3.27 14.54 9.21
N SER A 52 -2.52 15.64 9.20
CA SER A 52 -3.05 17.00 9.18
C SER A 52 -2.35 17.75 8.06
N ARG A 53 -3.11 18.46 7.21
CA ARG A 53 -2.51 19.25 6.13
C ARG A 53 -1.68 20.40 6.70
N LEU A 54 -0.46 20.53 6.21
CA LEU A 54 0.50 21.56 6.58
C LEU A 54 0.92 22.34 5.33
N ASN A 55 1.20 23.63 5.51
CA ASN A 55 1.79 24.46 4.48
C ASN A 55 3.32 24.37 4.56
N GLU A 56 3.97 23.95 3.48
CA GLU A 56 5.43 23.79 3.42
C GLU A 56 6.22 25.10 3.54
N HIS A 57 5.55 26.25 3.37
CA HIS A 57 6.17 27.57 3.50
C HIS A 57 6.04 28.17 4.90
N GLU A 58 5.39 27.48 5.85
CA GLU A 58 5.36 27.92 7.25
C GLU A 58 6.74 27.74 7.91
N ALA A 59 7.20 28.76 8.64
CA ALA A 59 8.55 28.79 9.21
C ALA A 59 8.79 27.69 10.27
N ASP A 60 7.74 27.13 10.87
CA ASP A 60 7.83 26.07 11.89
C ASP A 60 7.59 24.66 11.34
N VAL A 61 7.51 24.51 10.01
CA VAL A 61 7.33 23.22 9.31
C VAL A 61 8.67 22.71 8.81
N SER A 62 9.04 21.49 9.21
CA SER A 62 10.19 20.77 8.67
C SER A 62 9.75 19.77 7.63
N VAL A 63 10.44 19.73 6.49
CA VAL A 63 10.19 18.76 5.42
C VAL A 63 11.31 17.73 5.43
N ILE A 64 10.95 16.45 5.44
CA ILE A 64 11.90 15.33 5.41
C ILE A 64 11.64 14.49 4.17
N ASP A 65 12.65 14.39 3.31
CA ASP A 65 12.67 13.42 2.23
C ASP A 65 12.98 12.03 2.80
N MET A 66 11.97 11.17 2.78
CA MET A 66 12.00 9.88 3.43
C MET A 66 12.71 8.83 2.58
N HIS A 67 13.64 8.12 3.20
CA HIS A 67 14.41 7.02 2.61
C HIS A 67 14.33 5.76 3.46
N TYR A 68 14.86 4.65 2.94
CA TYR A 68 14.92 3.35 3.61
C TYR A 68 16.22 2.58 3.29
N PRO A 69 17.40 3.13 3.62
CA PRO A 69 18.69 2.50 3.27
C PRO A 69 18.86 1.07 3.84
N LEU A 70 18.01 0.67 4.79
CA LEU A 70 17.92 -0.68 5.33
C LEU A 70 17.87 -1.78 4.26
N ILE A 71 17.25 -1.54 3.11
CA ILE A 71 17.12 -2.56 2.05
C ILE A 71 18.49 -3.05 1.53
N HIS A 72 19.52 -2.21 1.61
CA HIS A 72 20.90 -2.53 1.21
C HIS A 72 21.62 -3.43 2.23
N GLN A 73 20.95 -3.82 3.30
CA GLN A 73 21.45 -4.68 4.38
C GLN A 73 20.54 -5.91 4.58
N SER A 74 19.72 -6.24 3.59
CA SER A 74 18.71 -7.31 3.65
C SER A 74 19.30 -8.72 3.86
N ASP A 75 20.57 -8.92 3.52
CA ASP A 75 21.35 -10.14 3.75
C ASP A 75 22.22 -10.09 5.02
N GLN A 76 22.26 -8.95 5.71
CA GLN A 76 23.19 -8.68 6.81
C GLN A 76 22.49 -8.46 8.15
N ARG A 77 21.25 -7.97 8.15
CA ARG A 77 20.51 -7.65 9.38
C ARG A 77 19.11 -8.28 9.39
N PRO A 78 18.63 -8.71 10.56
CA PRO A 78 17.35 -9.42 10.68
C PRO A 78 16.14 -8.46 10.75
N TYR A 79 16.07 -7.46 9.86
CA TYR A 79 14.96 -6.50 9.84
C TYR A 79 14.10 -6.67 8.60
N HIS A 80 12.79 -6.71 8.83
CA HIS A 80 11.81 -6.61 7.76
C HIS A 80 11.77 -5.19 7.18
N PHE A 81 11.41 -5.06 5.89
CA PHE A 81 11.32 -3.77 5.18
C PHE A 81 10.43 -2.73 5.89
N LEU A 82 9.41 -3.16 6.62
CA LEU A 82 8.58 -2.32 7.49
C LEU A 82 9.39 -1.39 8.42
N HIS A 83 10.59 -1.80 8.84
CA HIS A 83 11.47 -1.00 9.69
C HIS A 83 12.25 0.07 8.93
N GLY A 84 12.26 0.04 7.60
CA GLY A 84 13.15 0.87 6.77
C GLY A 84 12.92 2.36 6.97
N TYR A 85 11.68 2.82 6.76
CA TYR A 85 11.33 4.22 6.98
C TYR A 85 11.39 4.62 8.46
N VAL A 86 11.08 3.70 9.38
CA VAL A 86 11.12 3.94 10.82
C VAL A 86 12.55 4.25 11.27
N GLN A 87 13.50 3.38 10.94
CA GLN A 87 14.91 3.57 11.29
C GLN A 87 15.49 4.84 10.67
N TYR A 88 15.10 5.15 9.44
CA TYR A 88 15.51 6.41 8.81
C TYR A 88 14.94 7.61 9.56
N LEU A 89 13.65 7.58 9.94
CA LEU A 89 13.01 8.65 10.69
C LEU A 89 13.64 8.85 12.09
N GLU A 90 13.95 7.76 12.79
CA GLU A 90 14.68 7.77 14.06
C GLU A 90 16.02 8.53 13.92
N GLN A 91 16.78 8.25 12.85
CA GLN A 91 18.04 8.93 12.57
C GLN A 91 17.85 10.42 12.29
N GLN A 92 16.82 10.78 11.51
CA GLN A 92 16.55 12.19 11.18
C GLN A 92 16.09 13.00 12.40
N LEU A 93 15.33 12.39 13.30
CA LEU A 93 14.77 13.07 14.47
C LEU A 93 15.62 12.92 15.75
N GLY A 94 16.58 12.00 15.78
CA GLY A 94 17.33 11.65 16.99
C GLY A 94 16.46 11.01 18.07
N LEU A 95 15.47 10.21 17.67
CA LEU A 95 14.47 9.60 18.54
C LEU A 95 14.45 8.08 18.41
N SER A 96 13.73 7.41 19.32
CA SER A 96 13.45 5.98 19.20
C SER A 96 11.96 5.75 18.96
N ILE A 97 11.63 5.04 17.89
CA ILE A 97 10.28 4.79 17.40
C ILE A 97 10.10 3.26 17.30
N PRO A 98 9.64 2.59 18.38
CA PRO A 98 9.39 1.16 18.35
C PRO A 98 8.30 0.80 17.35
N VAL A 99 8.57 -0.18 16.47
CA VAL A 99 7.54 -0.72 15.57
C VAL A 99 6.52 -1.52 16.38
N THR A 100 5.28 -1.04 16.43
CA THR A 100 4.26 -1.61 17.34
C THR A 100 3.41 -2.71 16.70
N ARG A 101 3.29 -2.72 15.37
CA ARG A 101 2.50 -3.70 14.61
C ARG A 101 3.18 -4.07 13.30
N PHE A 102 3.13 -5.35 12.94
CA PHE A 102 3.72 -5.88 11.71
C PHE A 102 2.80 -5.72 10.48
N GLN A 103 2.40 -4.47 10.20
CA GLN A 103 1.52 -4.11 9.07
C GLN A 103 1.60 -2.61 8.77
N GLY A 104 1.10 -2.20 7.60
CA GLY A 104 0.81 -0.79 7.30
C GLY A 104 -0.33 -0.22 8.17
N ASP A 105 -0.74 1.02 7.91
CA ASP A 105 -1.80 1.74 8.63
C ASP A 105 -2.76 2.43 7.63
N LEU A 106 -3.69 1.63 7.08
CA LEU A 106 -4.71 2.08 6.15
C LEU A 106 -6.06 2.27 6.84
N HIS A 107 -6.82 3.26 6.39
CA HIS A 107 -8.12 3.62 6.97
C HIS A 107 -9.18 3.71 5.86
N LEU A 108 -10.16 2.82 5.91
CA LEU A 108 -11.39 2.94 5.14
C LEU A 108 -12.46 3.56 6.03
N SER A 109 -13.22 4.52 5.47
CA SER A 109 -14.41 5.06 6.12
C SER A 109 -15.50 3.99 6.22
N ASN A 110 -16.52 4.21 7.07
CA ASN A 110 -17.65 3.28 7.17
C ASN A 110 -18.40 3.16 5.84
N ASP A 111 -18.57 4.27 5.13
CA ASP A 111 -19.20 4.27 3.81
C ASP A 111 -18.42 3.40 2.80
N GLU A 112 -17.09 3.51 2.78
CA GLU A 112 -16.26 2.66 1.90
C GLU A 112 -16.39 1.16 2.22
N LYS A 113 -16.60 0.81 3.50
CA LYS A 113 -16.74 -0.59 3.95
C LYS A 113 -18.13 -1.17 3.73
N GLU A 114 -19.16 -0.34 3.72
CA GLU A 114 -20.56 -0.77 3.66
C GLU A 114 -21.19 -0.59 2.28
N SER A 115 -20.71 0.38 1.50
CA SER A 115 -21.24 0.66 0.17
C SER A 115 -20.92 -0.47 -0.81
N PRO A 116 -21.84 -0.84 -1.72
CA PRO A 116 -21.58 -1.84 -2.75
C PRO A 116 -20.35 -1.50 -3.60
N LEU A 117 -19.66 -2.52 -4.12
CA LEU A 117 -18.62 -2.31 -5.13
C LEU A 117 -19.22 -1.61 -6.36
N PRO A 118 -18.48 -0.70 -7.02
CA PRO A 118 -18.98 -0.01 -8.21
C PRO A 118 -19.17 -0.94 -9.42
N TRP A 119 -18.58 -2.14 -9.40
CA TRP A 119 -18.69 -3.14 -10.45
C TRP A 119 -19.76 -4.17 -10.12
N SER A 120 -20.92 -4.00 -10.76
CA SER A 120 -22.10 -4.85 -10.55
C SER A 120 -21.89 -6.32 -10.95
N GLU A 121 -20.90 -6.61 -11.77
CA GLU A 121 -20.50 -7.93 -12.24
C GLU A 121 -19.70 -8.73 -11.19
N ILE A 122 -19.14 -8.06 -10.17
CA ILE A 122 -18.39 -8.71 -9.11
C ILE A 122 -19.37 -9.25 -8.07
N LYS A 123 -19.28 -10.55 -7.77
CA LYS A 123 -20.15 -11.27 -6.84
C LYS A 123 -19.30 -12.04 -5.84
N SER A 124 -19.62 -11.91 -4.56
CA SER A 124 -18.99 -12.74 -3.53
C SER A 124 -19.46 -14.21 -3.64
N PRO A 125 -18.58 -15.18 -3.35
CA PRO A 125 -17.17 -14.98 -3.04
C PRO A 125 -16.34 -14.69 -4.30
N TYR A 126 -15.32 -13.84 -4.17
CA TYR A 126 -14.37 -13.58 -5.26
C TYR A 126 -12.95 -13.42 -4.74
N TRP A 127 -11.99 -13.79 -5.59
CA TRP A 127 -10.57 -13.53 -5.37
C TRP A 127 -10.04 -12.50 -6.34
N ILE A 128 -9.08 -11.70 -5.89
CA ILE A 128 -8.29 -10.83 -6.78
C ILE A 128 -7.14 -11.67 -7.34
N VAL A 129 -6.84 -11.49 -8.63
CA VAL A 129 -5.64 -12.04 -9.27
C VAL A 129 -4.78 -10.93 -9.88
N MET A 130 -3.50 -10.91 -9.51
CA MET A 130 -2.48 -9.99 -10.02
C MET A 130 -1.48 -10.77 -10.86
N ALA A 131 -1.87 -11.20 -12.06
CA ALA A 131 -0.99 -11.94 -12.95
C ALA A 131 -0.03 -10.98 -13.68
N GLY A 132 1.23 -10.89 -13.22
CA GLY A 132 2.29 -10.10 -13.86
C GLY A 132 2.81 -8.94 -13.00
N GLY A 133 3.40 -7.92 -13.63
CA GLY A 133 4.00 -6.81 -12.91
C GLY A 133 4.86 -5.88 -13.76
N LYS A 134 5.75 -5.14 -13.10
CA LYS A 134 6.62 -4.15 -13.74
C LYS A 134 7.72 -4.80 -14.59
N PHE A 135 8.07 -4.15 -15.69
CA PHE A 135 9.11 -4.61 -16.63
C PHE A 135 10.55 -4.55 -16.07
N ASP A 136 10.78 -3.78 -15.01
CA ASP A 136 12.10 -3.60 -14.39
C ASP A 136 12.51 -4.76 -13.47
N PHE A 137 11.57 -5.58 -13.01
CA PHE A 137 11.83 -6.71 -12.09
C PHE A 137 11.05 -7.98 -12.46
N THR A 138 11.32 -8.52 -13.65
CA THR A 138 10.60 -9.68 -14.22
C THR A 138 10.82 -11.00 -13.46
N ALA A 139 11.88 -11.12 -12.66
CA ALA A 139 12.15 -12.32 -11.86
C ALA A 139 11.05 -12.65 -10.83
N LYS A 140 10.17 -11.70 -10.54
CA LYS A 140 9.03 -11.85 -9.61
C LYS A 140 7.79 -12.40 -10.30
N TRP A 141 7.79 -12.52 -11.62
CA TRP A 141 6.61 -12.95 -12.37
C TRP A 141 6.44 -14.46 -12.32
N TRP A 142 5.26 -14.91 -11.90
CA TRP A 142 4.88 -16.32 -12.02
C TRP A 142 4.37 -16.62 -13.43
N ASN A 143 4.51 -17.87 -13.90
CA ASN A 143 4.11 -18.24 -15.26
C ASN A 143 2.60 -17.96 -15.45
N PRO A 144 2.19 -17.16 -16.45
CA PRO A 144 0.78 -16.86 -16.73
C PRO A 144 -0.11 -18.09 -16.89
N GLU A 145 0.43 -19.18 -17.45
CA GLU A 145 -0.30 -20.44 -17.62
C GLU A 145 -0.75 -21.01 -16.27
N TYR A 146 0.06 -20.87 -15.22
CA TYR A 146 -0.29 -21.37 -13.88
C TYR A 146 -1.35 -20.52 -13.18
N TYR A 147 -1.39 -19.20 -13.42
CA TYR A 147 -2.54 -18.40 -12.99
C TYR A 147 -3.82 -18.87 -13.68
N GLN A 148 -3.77 -19.16 -14.99
CA GLN A 148 -4.92 -19.66 -15.73
C GLN A 148 -5.37 -21.04 -15.25
N GLU A 149 -4.44 -21.94 -14.91
CA GLU A 149 -4.75 -23.25 -14.32
C GLU A 149 -5.53 -23.11 -13.00
N VAL A 150 -5.13 -22.16 -12.13
CA VAL A 150 -5.87 -21.89 -10.88
C VAL A 150 -7.27 -21.34 -11.17
N VAL A 151 -7.40 -20.38 -12.09
CA VAL A 151 -8.72 -19.84 -12.50
C VAL A 151 -9.61 -20.96 -13.05
N ASN A 152 -9.11 -21.78 -13.95
CA ASN A 152 -9.84 -22.90 -14.55
C ASN A 152 -10.24 -23.94 -13.50
N HIS A 153 -9.34 -24.25 -12.56
CA HIS A 153 -9.63 -25.20 -11.49
C HIS A 153 -10.91 -24.79 -10.74
N PHE A 154 -11.09 -23.51 -10.46
CA PHE A 154 -12.18 -22.97 -9.66
C PHE A 154 -13.41 -22.52 -10.48
N GLU A 155 -13.46 -22.81 -11.77
CA GLU A 155 -14.57 -22.43 -12.65
C GLU A 155 -15.93 -22.86 -12.08
N GLY A 156 -16.91 -21.95 -12.10
CA GLY A 156 -18.24 -22.16 -11.54
C GLY A 156 -18.32 -22.20 -10.00
N ARG A 157 -17.19 -22.12 -9.29
CA ARG A 157 -17.11 -22.18 -7.82
C ARG A 157 -16.63 -20.88 -7.17
N LEU A 158 -15.77 -20.14 -7.85
CA LEU A 158 -15.20 -18.88 -7.37
C LEU A 158 -14.98 -17.93 -8.54
N GLN A 159 -15.33 -16.65 -8.35
CA GLN A 159 -15.05 -15.62 -9.34
C GLN A 159 -13.64 -15.04 -9.13
N PHE A 160 -12.91 -14.80 -10.22
CA PHE A 160 -11.65 -14.07 -10.19
C PHE A 160 -11.81 -12.69 -10.79
N VAL A 161 -11.18 -11.70 -10.15
CA VAL A 161 -11.09 -10.31 -10.62
C VAL A 161 -9.63 -10.00 -10.90
N GLN A 162 -9.28 -9.82 -12.17
CA GLN A 162 -7.91 -9.53 -12.56
C GLN A 162 -7.63 -8.04 -12.45
N CYS A 163 -6.63 -7.67 -11.64
CA CYS A 163 -6.21 -6.29 -11.41
C CYS A 163 -4.75 -6.07 -11.84
N GLY A 164 -4.38 -4.80 -12.02
CA GLY A 164 -3.05 -4.42 -12.49
C GLY A 164 -3.01 -2.97 -12.95
N GLN A 165 -1.82 -2.41 -13.09
CA GLN A 165 -1.63 -1.10 -13.72
C GLN A 165 -1.59 -1.26 -15.25
N ALA A 166 -2.18 -0.34 -16.01
CA ALA A 166 -2.32 -0.49 -17.46
C ALA A 166 -0.97 -0.52 -18.22
N ASP A 167 0.05 0.12 -17.68
CA ASP A 167 1.39 0.26 -18.25
C ASP A 167 2.36 -0.85 -17.81
N HIS A 168 1.89 -1.78 -16.98
CA HIS A 168 2.63 -2.96 -16.56
C HIS A 168 2.25 -4.18 -17.42
N TRP A 169 3.08 -5.23 -17.36
CA TRP A 169 2.76 -6.47 -18.04
C TRP A 169 1.75 -7.26 -17.23
N HIS A 170 0.52 -7.36 -17.74
CA HIS A 170 -0.54 -8.19 -17.20
C HIS A 170 -1.21 -9.00 -18.31
N PRO A 171 -0.77 -10.25 -18.57
CA PRO A 171 -1.38 -11.09 -19.60
C PRO A 171 -2.86 -11.33 -19.26
N PRO A 172 -3.79 -11.09 -20.20
CA PRO A 172 -5.21 -11.27 -19.94
C PRO A 172 -5.53 -12.74 -19.69
N LEU A 173 -6.27 -13.01 -18.62
CA LEU A 173 -6.77 -14.34 -18.31
C LEU A 173 -8.21 -14.51 -18.85
N ASN A 174 -8.59 -15.74 -19.15
CA ASN A 174 -9.96 -16.10 -19.51
C ASN A 174 -10.79 -16.36 -18.25
N ASN A 175 -12.10 -16.16 -18.34
CA ASN A 175 -13.07 -16.41 -17.25
C ASN A 175 -12.83 -15.57 -15.98
N VAL A 176 -12.31 -14.35 -16.13
CA VAL A 176 -12.11 -13.38 -15.05
C VAL A 176 -12.82 -12.05 -15.35
N VAL A 177 -13.16 -11.30 -14.30
CA VAL A 177 -13.54 -9.88 -14.45
C VAL A 177 -12.28 -9.06 -14.65
N ASN A 178 -12.13 -8.40 -15.79
CA ASN A 178 -10.93 -7.61 -16.10
C ASN A 178 -11.05 -6.18 -15.56
N LEU A 179 -10.27 -5.88 -14.51
CA LEU A 179 -10.08 -4.54 -13.94
C LEU A 179 -8.63 -4.01 -14.10
N ILE A 180 -7.83 -4.56 -15.01
CA ILE A 180 -6.49 -4.04 -15.31
C ILE A 180 -6.61 -2.59 -15.81
N GLY A 181 -5.97 -1.65 -15.10
CA GLY A 181 -6.02 -0.22 -15.42
C GLY A 181 -7.38 0.45 -15.16
N LYS A 182 -8.30 -0.22 -14.44
CA LYS A 182 -9.68 0.27 -14.23
C LYS A 182 -9.99 0.67 -12.79
N THR A 183 -8.98 0.70 -11.93
CA THR A 183 -9.12 1.06 -10.51
C THR A 183 -8.18 2.20 -10.17
N ASP A 184 -8.67 3.20 -9.45
CA ASP A 184 -7.80 4.03 -8.61
C ASP A 184 -7.37 3.26 -7.33
N ILE A 185 -6.52 3.88 -6.51
CA ILE A 185 -6.01 3.25 -5.28
C ILE A 185 -7.14 2.97 -4.29
N ARG A 186 -8.11 3.88 -4.12
CA ARG A 186 -9.21 3.70 -3.15
C ARG A 186 -10.16 2.60 -3.57
N GLN A 187 -10.52 2.57 -4.84
CA GLN A 187 -11.31 1.53 -5.45
C GLN A 187 -10.61 0.16 -5.30
N PHE A 188 -9.29 0.09 -5.50
CA PHE A 188 -8.53 -1.15 -5.30
C PHE A 188 -8.48 -1.58 -3.82
N LEU A 189 -8.30 -0.66 -2.87
CA LEU A 189 -8.35 -0.98 -1.44
C LEU A 189 -9.73 -1.49 -1.02
N LYS A 190 -10.80 -0.88 -1.54
CA LYS A 190 -12.17 -1.34 -1.29
C LYS A 190 -12.40 -2.74 -1.88
N LEU A 191 -11.89 -3.01 -3.08
CA LEU A 191 -11.90 -4.34 -3.68
C LEU A 191 -11.15 -5.35 -2.78
N ILE A 192 -9.95 -5.02 -2.30
CA ILE A 192 -9.22 -5.89 -1.37
C ILE A 192 -10.01 -6.15 -0.08
N TYR A 193 -10.64 -5.13 0.49
CA TYR A 193 -11.39 -5.25 1.74
C TYR A 193 -12.56 -6.24 1.65
N HIS A 194 -13.19 -6.34 0.48
CA HIS A 194 -14.32 -7.24 0.23
C HIS A 194 -13.92 -8.57 -0.41
N ALA A 195 -12.64 -8.80 -0.72
CA ALA A 195 -12.17 -10.01 -1.36
C ALA A 195 -12.02 -11.15 -0.34
N ASP A 196 -12.35 -12.37 -0.76
CA ASP A 196 -12.18 -13.59 0.05
C ASP A 196 -10.75 -14.16 -0.06
N GLY A 197 -9.95 -13.64 -0.99
CA GLY A 197 -8.59 -14.07 -1.22
C GLY A 197 -7.91 -13.28 -2.33
N ILE A 198 -6.58 -13.39 -2.37
CA ILE A 198 -5.73 -12.74 -3.37
C ILE A 198 -4.70 -13.75 -3.85
N LEU A 199 -4.53 -13.82 -5.17
CA LEU A 199 -3.45 -14.53 -5.85
C LEU A 199 -2.57 -13.50 -6.56
N SER A 200 -1.33 -13.32 -6.12
CA SER A 200 -0.38 -12.35 -6.69
C SER A 200 0.98 -12.95 -6.88
#